data_AF-A0A2V7J2S6-F1
#
_entry.id   AF-A0A2V7J2S6-F1
#
_cell.length_a   1.000
_cell.length_b   1.000
_cell.length_c   1.000
_cell.angle_alpha   90.00
_cell.angle_beta   90.00
_cell.angle_gamma   90.00
#
_symmetry.space_group_name_H-M   'P 1'
#
loop_
_entity.id
_entity.type
_entity.pdbx_description
1 polymer ?
#
loop_
_entity_poly.entity_id
_entity_poly.type
_entity_poly.pdbx_seq_one_letter_code
_entity_poly.pdbx_strand_id
1 'polypeptide(L)'
;MYLSDVQLIQRRAATLIAVATSASILGAGVPSRGVSGAAGSCLTQAGPAIAMTAVQRRRFDNTNLAESTKVDASTGQFVTPGNIAIFIGGGPGICFHGGQIIGQLPPSTPYKKMHDTYGMVVHGASFKLEDLQVFDYGDGVSMDANGDATWSVRDVHFKYMRDDCVENDFVNSGSIENSLFDGCYEGFSARPYTRPGHGGFFKWHPTAPMISLYNNVYRADSPNIENDVLVPPPAKLKDCVNNVMIWLGPGPFPERLPTRPGCFQLLTGAAGRQYWDSAVAQWKAQHPSALKDIAPPIVSMWSPSGSRTLTGTVSLTATAVDDQDVAGVQFKLGDRNIGAEVTTEAPITKFTLSWDSRSVPNGAYALTATARDAAGNTTTSAEIAITISN
;
A
#
# COMPACT_ATOMS: atom_id res chain seq x y z
N MET A 1 -30.31 6.84 8.57
CA MET A 1 -30.45 7.35 9.95
C MET A 1 -29.16 7.06 10.68
N TYR A 2 -28.23 8.01 10.66
CA TYR A 2 -27.17 8.18 11.67
C TYR A 2 -26.83 9.67 11.61
N LEU A 3 -27.19 10.35 12.69
CA LEU A 3 -27.05 11.78 12.91
C LEU A 3 -25.81 12.02 13.78
N SER A 4 -25.09 13.08 13.43
CA SER A 4 -24.36 14.02 14.30
C SER A 4 -23.57 13.47 15.49
N ASP A 5 -22.25 13.67 15.45
CA ASP A 5 -21.60 14.51 16.47
C ASP A 5 -20.36 15.20 15.88
N VAL A 6 -20.53 16.49 15.62
CA VAL A 6 -19.46 17.44 15.31
C VAL A 6 -19.04 18.06 16.63
N GLN A 7 -17.87 17.69 17.14
CA GLN A 7 -17.18 18.48 18.16
C GLN A 7 -15.79 18.89 17.68
N LEU A 8 -15.76 20.09 17.10
CA LEU A 8 -14.84 21.19 17.38
C LEU A 8 -13.45 20.82 17.92
N ILE A 9 -12.44 20.76 17.03
CA ILE A 9 -11.06 21.10 17.40
C ILE A 9 -10.60 22.26 16.50
N GLN A 10 -10.83 23.47 16.99
CA GLN A 10 -10.15 24.67 16.57
C GLN A 10 -8.78 24.71 17.27
N ARG A 11 -7.67 24.70 16.52
CA ARG A 11 -6.63 25.76 16.53
C ARG A 11 -5.26 25.33 15.98
N ARG A 12 -4.72 26.28 15.19
CA ARG A 12 -3.32 26.62 14.89
C ARG A 12 -2.58 25.76 13.87
N ALA A 13 -2.59 26.27 12.63
CA ALA A 13 -1.49 26.13 11.70
C ALA A 13 -0.19 26.63 12.37
N ALA A 14 0.81 25.75 12.44
CA ALA A 14 2.18 26.13 12.73
C ALA A 14 3.05 25.58 11.61
N THR A 15 3.64 26.49 10.85
CA THR A 15 4.75 26.23 9.94
C THR A 15 5.87 25.56 10.73
N LEU A 16 6.13 24.27 10.49
CA LEU A 16 7.32 23.61 11.03
C LEU A 16 8.52 23.99 10.16
N ILE A 17 9.34 24.92 10.66
CA ILE A 17 10.75 24.97 10.31
C ILE A 17 11.41 23.86 11.16
N ALA A 18 11.89 22.81 10.51
CA ALA A 18 12.62 21.75 11.18
C ALA A 18 13.97 22.29 11.69
N VAL A 19 14.04 22.63 12.97
CA VAL A 19 15.29 22.71 13.72
C VAL A 19 15.37 21.43 14.55
N ALA A 20 16.33 20.58 14.22
CA ALA A 20 16.59 19.35 14.97
C ALA A 20 17.17 19.72 16.34
N THR A 21 16.33 19.66 17.37
CA THR A 21 16.79 19.58 18.77
C THR A 21 16.14 18.38 19.42
N SER A 22 16.98 17.44 19.84
CA SER A 22 16.64 16.20 20.53
C SER A 22 16.02 16.53 21.90
N ALA A 23 14.71 16.41 22.02
CA ALA A 23 14.02 16.38 23.31
C ALA A 23 13.09 15.16 23.34
N SER A 24 13.44 14.22 24.22
CA SER A 24 12.74 12.96 24.46
C SER A 24 11.37 13.18 25.10
N ILE A 25 10.31 12.88 24.37
CA ILE A 25 8.98 12.60 24.92
C ILE A 25 8.84 11.07 24.93
N LEU A 26 8.73 10.48 26.12
CA LEU A 26 8.50 9.05 26.35
C LEU A 26 7.05 8.68 25.96
N GLY A 27 6.79 8.59 24.66
CA GLY A 27 5.77 7.71 24.08
C GLY A 27 6.50 6.51 23.48
N ALA A 28 5.86 5.34 23.37
CA ALA A 28 6.48 4.11 22.87
C ALA A 28 7.12 4.35 21.49
N GLY A 29 8.41 4.68 21.48
CA GLY A 29 9.16 4.89 20.25
C GLY A 29 9.20 3.57 19.51
N VAL A 30 9.15 3.63 18.17
CA VAL A 30 9.63 2.51 17.35
C VAL A 30 10.98 2.14 17.96
N PRO A 31 11.16 0.91 18.51
CA PRO A 31 12.46 0.50 19.01
C PRO A 31 13.46 0.87 17.92
N SER A 32 14.57 1.54 18.27
CA SER A 32 15.65 1.72 17.31
C SER A 32 15.83 0.36 16.67
N ARG A 33 15.53 0.23 15.36
CA ARG A 33 15.62 -1.02 14.63
C ARG A 33 17.04 -1.48 14.88
N GLY A 34 17.24 -2.31 15.90
CA GLY A 34 18.51 -2.93 16.16
C GLY A 34 18.66 -3.73 14.90
N VAL A 35 19.59 -3.30 14.05
CA VAL A 35 19.98 -3.95 12.80
C VAL A 35 19.70 -5.43 12.99
N SER A 36 18.57 -5.94 12.48
CA SER A 36 18.32 -7.36 12.56
C SER A 36 19.48 -7.94 11.76
N GLY A 37 20.32 -8.68 12.48
CA GLY A 37 21.75 -8.66 12.24
C GLY A 37 22.13 -9.06 10.83
N ALA A 38 23.09 -8.33 10.25
CA ALA A 38 24.18 -8.91 9.47
C ALA A 38 23.83 -9.88 8.32
N ALA A 39 22.60 -9.91 7.81
CA ALA A 39 22.32 -10.44 6.49
C ALA A 39 22.68 -9.31 5.51
N GLY A 40 23.89 -9.36 4.95
CA GLY A 40 24.23 -8.51 3.82
C GLY A 40 23.22 -8.70 2.70
N SER A 41 23.01 -7.68 1.87
CA SER A 41 22.13 -7.76 0.71
C SER A 41 22.38 -9.04 -0.09
N CYS A 42 21.33 -9.61 -0.67
CA CYS A 42 21.44 -10.73 -1.59
C CYS A 42 22.35 -10.42 -2.79
N LEU A 43 22.61 -9.15 -3.10
CA LEU A 43 23.58 -8.72 -4.12
C LEU A 43 25.02 -9.13 -3.82
N THR A 44 25.33 -9.48 -2.56
CA THR A 44 26.66 -9.98 -2.16
C THR A 44 26.94 -11.40 -2.63
N GLN A 45 25.92 -12.13 -3.11
CA GLN A 45 26.10 -13.49 -3.60
C GLN A 45 26.91 -13.54 -4.91
N ALA A 46 27.52 -14.70 -5.19
CA ALA A 46 28.15 -14.96 -6.49
C ALA A 46 27.08 -15.22 -7.56
N GLY A 47 27.40 -14.93 -8.82
CA GLY A 47 26.50 -15.18 -9.95
C GLY A 47 26.47 -14.02 -10.96
N PRO A 48 25.80 -14.23 -12.11
CA PRO A 48 25.61 -13.17 -13.11
C PRO A 48 24.91 -11.94 -12.52
N ALA A 49 25.17 -10.76 -13.08
CA ALA A 49 24.57 -9.51 -12.62
C ALA A 49 23.88 -8.78 -13.78
N ILE A 50 22.69 -8.28 -13.51
CA ILE A 50 21.87 -7.45 -14.38
C ILE A 50 21.62 -6.14 -13.62
N ALA A 51 21.94 -5.01 -14.23
CA ALA A 51 21.60 -3.70 -13.69
C ALA A 51 20.34 -3.16 -14.40
N MET A 52 19.33 -2.79 -13.62
CA MET A 52 18.10 -2.17 -14.09
C MET A 52 18.05 -0.73 -13.58
N THR A 53 18.41 0.20 -14.46
CA THR A 53 18.53 1.63 -14.11
C THR A 53 17.50 2.45 -14.88
N ALA A 54 17.16 3.63 -14.36
CA ALA A 54 16.21 4.56 -14.96
C ALA A 54 14.78 3.98 -15.14
N VAL A 55 13.93 4.73 -15.84
CA VAL A 55 12.51 4.39 -16.03
C VAL A 55 12.34 3.31 -17.08
N GLN A 56 11.84 2.15 -16.65
CA GLN A 56 11.41 1.03 -17.47
C GLN A 56 9.96 1.23 -17.89
N ARG A 57 9.73 1.36 -19.20
CA ARG A 57 8.38 1.52 -19.81
C ARG A 57 7.80 0.24 -20.37
N ARG A 58 8.54 -0.86 -20.28
CA ARG A 58 8.16 -2.20 -20.73
C ARG A 58 8.33 -3.15 -19.57
N ARG A 59 7.50 -4.21 -19.56
CA ARG A 59 7.64 -5.32 -18.62
C ARG A 59 9.08 -5.87 -18.69
N PHE A 60 9.68 -6.13 -17.53
CA PHE A 60 10.84 -7.02 -17.47
C PHE A 60 10.34 -8.45 -17.57
N ASP A 61 10.76 -9.18 -18.59
CA ASP A 61 10.25 -10.52 -18.90
C ASP A 61 11.41 -11.46 -19.16
N ASN A 62 11.83 -12.19 -18.13
CA ASN A 62 12.89 -13.17 -18.25
C ASN A 62 12.74 -14.28 -17.20
N THR A 63 12.26 -15.43 -17.66
CA THR A 63 12.10 -16.65 -16.86
C THR A 63 13.20 -17.69 -17.11
N ASN A 64 14.30 -17.30 -17.76
CA ASN A 64 15.43 -18.18 -18.09
C ASN A 64 16.75 -17.65 -17.49
N LEU A 65 16.69 -16.94 -16.36
CA LEU A 65 17.89 -16.49 -15.67
C LEU A 65 18.71 -17.67 -15.17
N ALA A 66 20.03 -17.52 -15.17
CA ALA A 66 20.92 -18.50 -14.57
C ALA A 66 20.77 -18.52 -13.04
N GLU A 67 21.16 -19.62 -12.42
CA GLU A 67 21.24 -19.75 -10.96
C GLU A 67 21.99 -18.57 -10.33
N SER A 68 21.48 -18.10 -9.19
CA SER A 68 22.05 -17.02 -8.39
C SER A 68 22.23 -15.68 -9.14
N THR A 69 21.52 -15.47 -10.26
CA THR A 69 21.52 -14.18 -10.95
C THR A 69 21.06 -13.06 -10.02
N LYS A 70 21.79 -11.94 -10.04
CA LYS A 70 21.52 -10.73 -9.28
C LYS A 70 20.92 -9.68 -10.21
N VAL A 71 19.75 -9.18 -9.88
CA VAL A 71 19.11 -8.05 -10.53
C VAL A 71 19.15 -6.88 -9.56
N ASP A 72 20.02 -5.91 -9.86
CA ASP A 72 20.13 -4.66 -9.11
C ASP A 72 19.26 -3.59 -9.79
N ALA A 73 18.13 -3.31 -9.18
CA ALA A 73 17.15 -2.31 -9.61
C ALA A 73 17.12 -1.07 -8.70
N SER A 74 18.14 -0.86 -7.86
CA SER A 74 18.19 0.23 -6.87
C SER A 74 17.97 1.63 -7.43
N THR A 75 18.20 1.82 -8.73
CA THR A 75 17.99 3.09 -9.45
C THR A 75 16.99 2.96 -10.60
N GLY A 76 16.18 1.91 -10.58
CA GLY A 76 15.14 1.61 -11.57
C GLY A 76 13.74 1.98 -11.08
N GLN A 77 12.92 2.49 -12.00
CA GLN A 77 11.47 2.68 -11.80
C GLN A 77 10.71 1.95 -12.91
N PHE A 78 9.75 1.10 -12.56
CA PHE A 78 8.93 0.35 -13.50
C PHE A 78 7.57 1.00 -13.62
N VAL A 79 7.35 1.69 -14.74
CA VAL A 79 6.09 2.37 -15.07
C VAL A 79 5.58 1.75 -16.36
N THR A 80 4.89 0.62 -16.23
CA THR A 80 4.49 -0.20 -17.37
C THR A 80 2.97 -0.18 -17.57
N PRO A 81 2.47 -0.23 -18.81
CA PRO A 81 1.03 -0.28 -19.07
C PRO A 81 0.44 -1.68 -18.91
N GLY A 82 1.28 -2.69 -18.68
CA GLY A 82 0.88 -4.08 -18.63
C GLY A 82 0.35 -4.50 -17.26
N ASN A 83 -0.41 -5.59 -17.26
CA ASN A 83 -0.89 -6.20 -16.03
C ASN A 83 0.23 -6.75 -15.15
N ILE A 84 1.39 -7.09 -15.72
CA ILE A 84 2.57 -7.56 -14.97
C ILE A 84 3.73 -6.62 -15.25
N ALA A 85 4.29 -5.96 -14.23
CA ALA A 85 5.45 -5.09 -14.42
C ALA A 85 6.76 -5.87 -14.52
N ILE A 86 6.90 -6.93 -13.71
CA ILE A 86 8.08 -7.80 -13.69
C ILE A 86 7.62 -9.26 -13.72
N PHE A 87 8.07 -10.01 -14.72
CA PHE A 87 7.96 -11.46 -14.77
C PHE A 87 9.37 -12.05 -14.81
N ILE A 88 9.79 -12.65 -13.70
CA ILE A 88 11.17 -13.04 -13.47
C ILE A 88 11.27 -14.49 -13.03
N GLY A 89 12.26 -15.21 -13.53
CA GLY A 89 12.47 -16.60 -13.15
C GLY A 89 13.68 -17.27 -13.78
N GLY A 90 13.83 -18.56 -13.51
CA GLY A 90 14.92 -19.39 -14.04
C GLY A 90 15.52 -20.30 -12.98
N GLY A 91 16.85 -20.35 -12.93
CA GLY A 91 17.60 -21.12 -11.95
C GLY A 91 17.35 -20.67 -10.51
N PRO A 92 17.71 -21.51 -9.51
CA PRO A 92 17.44 -21.19 -8.11
C PRO A 92 18.27 -19.99 -7.62
N GLY A 93 17.85 -19.38 -6.52
CA GLY A 93 18.64 -18.39 -5.80
C GLY A 93 18.72 -17.01 -6.45
N ILE A 94 17.84 -16.70 -7.42
CA ILE A 94 17.77 -15.37 -8.03
C ILE A 94 17.54 -14.31 -6.93
N CYS A 95 18.29 -13.22 -7.02
CA CYS A 95 18.21 -12.05 -6.14
C CYS A 95 17.68 -10.87 -6.95
N PHE A 96 16.57 -10.28 -6.53
CA PHE A 96 16.06 -9.01 -7.03
C PHE A 96 16.11 -7.97 -5.91
N HIS A 97 16.82 -6.88 -6.13
CA HIS A 97 17.11 -5.88 -5.11
C HIS A 97 16.79 -4.48 -5.60
N GLY A 98 15.99 -3.74 -4.83
CA GLY A 98 15.77 -2.31 -5.02
C GLY A 98 14.70 -1.94 -6.05
N GLY A 99 14.46 -0.63 -6.17
CA GLY A 99 13.65 -0.01 -7.21
C GLY A 99 12.21 0.30 -6.79
N GLN A 100 11.44 0.81 -7.74
CA GLN A 100 10.02 1.12 -7.55
C GLN A 100 9.19 0.55 -8.69
N ILE A 101 8.12 -0.17 -8.38
CA ILE A 101 7.07 -0.53 -9.33
C ILE A 101 5.89 0.38 -9.09
N ILE A 102 5.46 1.10 -10.12
CA ILE A 102 4.51 2.20 -10.00
C ILE A 102 3.32 1.98 -10.94
N GLY A 103 2.17 1.68 -10.35
CA GLY A 103 0.87 1.65 -11.01
C GLY A 103 0.26 3.05 -11.20
N GLN A 104 -0.74 3.12 -12.09
CA GLN A 104 -1.53 4.32 -12.38
C GLN A 104 -3.03 3.97 -12.61
N LEU A 105 -3.53 3.00 -11.86
CA LEU A 105 -4.90 2.53 -11.83
C LEU A 105 -5.71 3.36 -10.81
N PRO A 106 -6.70 4.17 -11.24
CA PRO A 106 -7.47 5.01 -10.34
C PRO A 106 -8.14 4.22 -9.19
N PRO A 107 -8.40 4.81 -8.01
CA PRO A 107 -9.07 4.12 -6.90
C PRO A 107 -10.45 3.54 -7.23
N SER A 108 -11.11 4.04 -8.29
CA SER A 108 -12.37 3.51 -8.80
C SER A 108 -12.21 2.29 -9.73
N THR A 109 -10.99 1.81 -9.95
CA THR A 109 -10.73 0.64 -10.80
C THR A 109 -11.47 -0.57 -10.24
N PRO A 110 -12.31 -1.25 -11.04
CA PRO A 110 -13.06 -2.41 -10.56
C PRO A 110 -12.14 -3.52 -10.05
N TYR A 111 -12.57 -4.21 -8.99
CA TYR A 111 -11.83 -5.34 -8.41
C TYR A 111 -11.40 -6.37 -9.46
N LYS A 112 -12.30 -6.75 -10.39
CA LYS A 112 -11.98 -7.67 -11.49
C LYS A 112 -10.74 -7.27 -12.29
N LYS A 113 -10.49 -5.98 -12.48
CA LYS A 113 -9.28 -5.51 -13.16
C LYS A 113 -8.08 -5.52 -12.22
N MET A 114 -8.26 -5.11 -10.96
CA MET A 114 -7.18 -5.12 -9.98
C MET A 114 -6.64 -6.51 -9.73
N HIS A 115 -7.52 -7.48 -9.55
CA HIS A 115 -7.21 -8.90 -9.36
C HIS A 115 -6.33 -9.50 -10.46
N ASP A 116 -6.33 -8.93 -11.67
CA ASP A 116 -5.51 -9.45 -12.77
C ASP A 116 -4.21 -8.63 -12.95
N THR A 117 -3.75 -7.89 -11.94
CA THR A 117 -2.57 -7.01 -12.03
C THR A 117 -1.54 -7.30 -10.94
N TYR A 118 -0.30 -7.51 -11.35
CA TYR A 118 0.83 -7.96 -10.53
C TYR A 118 2.02 -7.00 -10.65
N GLY A 119 2.56 -6.56 -9.52
CA GLY A 119 3.84 -5.87 -9.47
C GLY A 119 4.94 -6.80 -9.98
N MET A 120 5.06 -7.98 -9.36
CA MET A 120 6.04 -8.99 -9.72
C MET A 120 5.43 -10.40 -9.71
N VAL A 121 5.73 -11.19 -10.73
CA VAL A 121 5.48 -12.64 -10.77
C VAL A 121 6.84 -13.34 -10.81
N VAL A 122 7.02 -14.34 -9.94
CA VAL A 122 8.28 -15.05 -9.72
C VAL A 122 8.14 -16.50 -10.14
N HIS A 123 9.11 -17.01 -10.90
CA HIS A 123 9.26 -18.43 -11.22
C HIS A 123 10.66 -18.96 -10.91
N GLY A 124 10.90 -19.45 -9.70
CA GLY A 124 12.20 -19.98 -9.31
C GLY A 124 12.34 -20.27 -7.82
N ALA A 125 13.02 -21.38 -7.50
CA ALA A 125 13.28 -21.77 -6.12
C ALA A 125 14.28 -20.82 -5.45
N SER A 126 14.13 -20.65 -4.13
CA SER A 126 14.99 -19.83 -3.27
C SER A 126 15.14 -18.37 -3.73
N PHE A 127 14.09 -17.83 -4.36
CA PHE A 127 14.05 -16.43 -4.81
C PHE A 127 14.18 -15.47 -3.61
N LYS A 128 14.92 -14.38 -3.81
CA LYS A 128 15.14 -13.34 -2.81
C LYS A 128 14.69 -12.00 -3.36
N LEU A 129 13.70 -11.39 -2.70
CA LEU A 129 13.24 -10.04 -2.98
C LEU A 129 13.68 -9.12 -1.84
N GLU A 130 14.40 -8.04 -2.18
CA GLU A 130 14.90 -7.05 -1.22
C GLU A 130 14.60 -5.62 -1.68
N ASP A 131 14.37 -4.71 -0.73
CA ASP A 131 14.43 -3.25 -0.90
C ASP A 131 13.50 -2.66 -1.99
N LEU A 132 12.41 -3.36 -2.31
CA LEU A 132 11.47 -2.97 -3.37
C LEU A 132 10.27 -2.19 -2.81
N GLN A 133 9.91 -1.08 -3.47
CA GLN A 133 8.59 -0.46 -3.30
C GLN A 133 7.66 -0.90 -4.44
N VAL A 134 6.43 -1.28 -4.11
CA VAL A 134 5.37 -1.54 -5.10
C VAL A 134 4.17 -0.68 -4.76
N PHE A 135 3.69 0.09 -5.74
CA PHE A 135 2.55 0.98 -5.61
C PHE A 135 1.48 0.63 -6.64
N ASP A 136 0.22 0.57 -6.19
CA ASP A 136 -0.96 0.59 -7.06
C ASP A 136 -1.10 -0.60 -8.05
N TYR A 137 -0.93 -1.82 -7.54
CA TYR A 137 -1.22 -3.07 -8.23
C TYR A 137 -2.29 -3.86 -7.45
N GLY A 138 -2.84 -4.92 -8.05
CA GLY A 138 -3.64 -5.91 -7.31
C GLY A 138 -2.71 -6.63 -6.35
N ASP A 139 -1.79 -7.38 -6.95
CA ASP A 139 -0.82 -8.19 -6.23
C ASP A 139 0.56 -7.53 -6.19
N GLY A 140 1.21 -7.57 -5.03
CA GLY A 140 2.53 -7.00 -4.84
C GLY A 140 3.62 -7.88 -5.47
N VAL A 141 3.75 -9.10 -4.96
CA VAL A 141 4.58 -10.17 -5.50
C VAL A 141 3.83 -11.50 -5.45
N SER A 142 3.92 -12.26 -6.53
CA SER A 142 3.27 -13.57 -6.68
C SER A 142 4.27 -14.69 -6.85
N MET A 143 4.05 -15.77 -6.10
CA MET A 143 4.70 -17.08 -6.20
C MET A 143 3.65 -18.12 -6.63
N ASP A 144 3.32 -18.10 -7.92
CA ASP A 144 2.22 -18.82 -8.56
C ASP A 144 2.65 -20.13 -9.24
N ALA A 145 3.76 -20.74 -8.81
CA ALA A 145 4.12 -22.09 -9.21
C ALA A 145 4.66 -22.93 -8.04
N ASN A 146 4.47 -24.26 -8.12
CA ASN A 146 5.06 -25.24 -7.18
C ASN A 146 6.60 -25.14 -7.09
N GLY A 147 7.24 -24.61 -8.14
CA GLY A 147 8.69 -24.45 -8.21
C GLY A 147 9.22 -23.29 -7.38
N ASP A 148 8.36 -22.38 -6.94
CA ASP A 148 8.74 -21.14 -6.24
C ASP A 148 8.97 -21.41 -4.75
N ALA A 149 9.60 -22.54 -4.43
CA ALA A 149 9.81 -22.97 -3.06
C ALA A 149 10.90 -22.14 -2.38
N THR A 150 10.79 -21.94 -1.06
CA THR A 150 11.84 -21.36 -0.19
C THR A 150 12.19 -19.89 -0.45
N TRP A 151 11.21 -19.08 -0.85
CA TRP A 151 11.39 -17.66 -1.11
C TRP A 151 11.65 -16.83 0.16
N SER A 152 12.24 -15.64 -0.01
CA SER A 152 12.38 -14.63 1.02
C SER A 152 12.01 -13.25 0.48
N VAL A 153 11.22 -12.50 1.25
CA VAL A 153 10.83 -11.11 0.98
C VAL A 153 11.29 -10.28 2.16
N ARG A 154 12.15 -9.30 1.91
CA ARG A 154 12.77 -8.50 2.97
C ARG A 154 12.78 -7.02 2.60
N ASP A 155 12.55 -6.17 3.60
CA ASP A 155 12.70 -4.72 3.47
C ASP A 155 11.84 -4.09 2.34
N VAL A 156 10.70 -4.71 2.01
CA VAL A 156 9.80 -4.20 0.97
C VAL A 156 8.73 -3.26 1.54
N HIS A 157 8.21 -2.39 0.68
CA HIS A 157 7.06 -1.53 0.99
C HIS A 157 5.97 -1.73 -0.06
N PHE A 158 4.95 -2.50 0.30
CA PHE A 158 3.73 -2.64 -0.48
C PHE A 158 2.76 -1.52 -0.09
N LYS A 159 2.43 -0.65 -1.05
CA LYS A 159 1.62 0.54 -0.82
C LYS A 159 0.41 0.56 -1.74
N TYR A 160 -0.78 0.56 -1.15
CA TYR A 160 -2.05 0.64 -1.88
C TYR A 160 -2.27 -0.55 -2.84
N MET A 161 -1.95 -1.76 -2.37
CA MET A 161 -2.21 -3.02 -3.10
C MET A 161 -3.68 -3.40 -2.98
N ARG A 162 -4.40 -3.60 -4.08
CA ARG A 162 -5.86 -3.82 -4.04
C ARG A 162 -6.29 -5.28 -4.20
N ASP A 163 -5.35 -6.20 -4.03
CA ASP A 163 -5.54 -7.65 -3.84
C ASP A 163 -4.44 -8.17 -2.87
N ASP A 164 -3.65 -9.19 -3.22
CA ASP A 164 -2.68 -9.81 -2.33
C ASP A 164 -1.31 -9.09 -2.34
N CYS A 165 -0.90 -8.51 -1.20
CA CYS A 165 0.47 -7.95 -1.09
C CYS A 165 1.55 -9.01 -1.35
N VAL A 166 1.33 -10.24 -0.88
CA VAL A 166 2.12 -11.43 -1.23
C VAL A 166 1.16 -12.57 -1.55
N GLU A 167 1.13 -12.99 -2.81
CA GLU A 167 0.34 -14.13 -3.30
C GLU A 167 1.21 -15.40 -3.30
N ASN A 168 0.77 -16.45 -2.62
CA ASN A 168 1.46 -17.73 -2.50
C ASN A 168 0.49 -18.90 -2.67
N ASP A 169 -0.23 -18.90 -3.78
CA ASP A 169 -1.32 -19.84 -4.09
C ASP A 169 -0.88 -21.31 -4.12
N PHE A 170 0.40 -21.55 -4.40
CA PHE A 170 1.00 -22.89 -4.42
C PHE A 170 1.57 -23.34 -3.08
N VAL A 171 1.30 -22.60 -2.00
CA VAL A 171 1.55 -23.07 -0.63
C VAL A 171 3.05 -23.30 -0.39
N ASN A 172 3.89 -22.49 -1.05
CA ASN A 172 5.33 -22.59 -0.94
C ASN A 172 5.82 -22.08 0.43
N SER A 173 6.86 -22.71 0.97
CA SER A 173 7.51 -22.23 2.19
C SER A 173 8.28 -20.93 1.92
N GLY A 174 8.26 -19.98 2.85
CA GLY A 174 9.04 -18.76 2.73
C GLY A 174 9.09 -17.94 4.03
N SER A 175 9.65 -16.74 3.92
CA SER A 175 9.80 -15.79 5.04
C SER A 175 9.60 -14.35 4.60
N ILE A 176 9.03 -13.55 5.50
CA ILE A 176 8.83 -12.11 5.30
C ILE A 176 9.46 -11.36 6.49
N GLU A 177 10.36 -10.43 6.19
CA GLU A 177 11.10 -9.66 7.20
C GLU A 177 11.11 -8.16 6.90
N ASN A 178 11.07 -7.33 7.96
CA ASN A 178 11.28 -5.88 7.92
C ASN A 178 10.42 -5.12 6.89
N SER A 179 9.23 -5.65 6.58
CA SER A 179 8.42 -5.14 5.47
C SER A 179 7.21 -4.34 5.95
N LEU A 180 6.81 -3.36 5.14
CA LEU A 180 5.65 -2.50 5.36
C LEU A 180 4.51 -2.90 4.43
N PHE A 181 3.33 -3.11 5.01
CA PHE A 181 2.15 -3.53 4.28
C PHE A 181 1.03 -2.52 4.48
N ASP A 182 0.69 -1.82 3.40
CA ASP A 182 -0.32 -0.77 3.39
C ASP A 182 -1.34 -0.94 2.27
N GLY A 183 -2.60 -0.82 2.64
CA GLY A 183 -3.73 -0.80 1.71
C GLY A 183 -4.02 -2.14 1.07
N CYS A 184 -3.31 -3.21 1.46
CA CYS A 184 -3.51 -4.58 1.00
C CYS A 184 -4.97 -4.99 1.20
N TYR A 185 -5.56 -5.61 0.18
CA TYR A 185 -6.82 -6.32 0.38
C TYR A 185 -6.59 -7.54 1.27
N GLU A 186 -5.54 -8.28 0.94
CA GLU A 186 -4.93 -9.29 1.79
C GLU A 186 -3.43 -9.04 1.89
N GLY A 187 -2.88 -9.05 3.10
CA GLY A 187 -1.44 -8.94 3.30
C GLY A 187 -0.68 -10.17 2.80
N PHE A 188 -1.29 -11.34 2.93
CA PHE A 188 -0.74 -12.62 2.49
C PHE A 188 -1.85 -13.62 2.16
N SER A 189 -1.77 -14.24 0.98
CA SER A 189 -2.65 -15.33 0.54
C SER A 189 -1.87 -16.62 0.32
N ALA A 190 -2.40 -17.74 0.83
CA ALA A 190 -1.86 -19.08 0.53
C ALA A 190 -2.99 -20.11 0.39
N ARG A 191 -3.67 -20.13 -0.76
CA ARG A 191 -4.68 -21.15 -1.09
C ARG A 191 -4.75 -21.42 -2.59
N PRO A 192 -5.06 -22.65 -3.05
CA PRO A 192 -5.46 -22.87 -4.43
C PRO A 192 -6.82 -22.19 -4.72
N TYR A 193 -6.89 -21.39 -5.79
CA TYR A 193 -8.07 -20.63 -6.22
C TYR A 193 -9.32 -21.51 -6.49
N THR A 194 -10.46 -21.21 -5.87
CA THR A 194 -11.75 -21.79 -6.30
C THR A 194 -12.95 -20.83 -6.36
N ARG A 195 -12.88 -19.56 -5.93
CA ARG A 195 -13.98 -18.57 -6.10
C ARG A 195 -13.48 -17.11 -6.06
N PRO A 196 -14.11 -16.16 -6.79
CA PRO A 196 -13.86 -14.71 -6.67
C PRO A 196 -14.41 -14.12 -5.37
N GLY A 197 -13.65 -13.22 -4.72
CA GLY A 197 -13.98 -12.54 -3.47
C GLY A 197 -12.71 -12.10 -2.73
N HIS A 198 -12.84 -11.04 -1.93
CA HIS A 198 -11.84 -10.15 -1.38
C HIS A 198 -11.87 -10.16 0.18
N GLY A 199 -10.82 -10.64 0.89
CA GLY A 199 -11.05 -11.40 2.14
C GLY A 199 -10.47 -11.07 3.52
N GLY A 200 -9.40 -10.29 3.69
CA GLY A 200 -8.80 -9.99 5.01
C GLY A 200 -7.28 -10.14 5.04
N PHE A 201 -6.59 -9.66 6.08
CA PHE A 201 -5.13 -9.51 6.01
C PHE A 201 -4.34 -10.83 5.79
N PHE A 202 -4.84 -11.96 6.27
CA PHE A 202 -4.24 -13.27 6.07
C PHE A 202 -5.31 -14.26 5.57
N LYS A 203 -5.22 -14.64 4.31
CA LYS A 203 -6.13 -15.56 3.62
C LYS A 203 -5.50 -16.95 3.54
N TRP A 204 -6.02 -17.87 4.36
CA TRP A 204 -5.29 -19.09 4.71
C TRP A 204 -6.09 -20.37 4.51
N HIS A 205 -5.62 -21.27 3.64
CA HIS A 205 -6.22 -22.60 3.50
C HIS A 205 -5.78 -23.57 4.61
N PRO A 206 -6.57 -24.58 5.00
CA PRO A 206 -6.13 -25.62 5.94
C PRO A 206 -4.83 -26.32 5.54
N THR A 207 -4.52 -26.46 4.24
CA THR A 207 -3.27 -27.08 3.75
C THR A 207 -2.09 -26.13 3.60
N ALA A 208 -2.31 -24.82 3.74
CA ALA A 208 -1.29 -23.80 3.57
C ALA A 208 -0.13 -24.00 4.56
N PRO A 209 1.10 -23.57 4.20
CA PRO A 209 2.29 -23.93 4.93
C PRO A 209 2.35 -23.12 6.23
N MET A 210 3.35 -23.40 7.05
CA MET A 210 3.71 -22.47 8.12
C MET A 210 4.71 -21.45 7.58
N ILE A 211 4.50 -20.15 7.84
CA ILE A 211 5.45 -19.09 7.44
C ILE A 211 6.17 -18.51 8.65
N SER A 212 7.31 -17.85 8.39
CA SER A 212 8.03 -17.11 9.43
C SER A 212 7.91 -15.60 9.21
N LEU A 213 7.58 -14.84 10.26
CA LEU A 213 7.28 -13.41 10.19
C LEU A 213 8.12 -12.60 11.19
N TYR A 214 8.94 -11.67 10.73
CA TYR A 214 9.82 -10.89 11.61
C TYR A 214 9.75 -9.39 11.35
N ASN A 215 9.56 -8.60 12.41
CA ASN A 215 9.65 -7.14 12.39
C ASN A 215 8.75 -6.45 11.33
N ASN A 216 7.65 -7.10 10.93
CA ASN A 216 6.76 -6.53 9.92
C ASN A 216 5.77 -5.55 10.55
N VAL A 217 5.34 -4.54 9.79
CA VAL A 217 4.32 -3.58 10.21
C VAL A 217 3.14 -3.66 9.26
N TYR A 218 1.99 -4.03 9.82
CA TYR A 218 0.73 -4.22 9.10
C TYR A 218 -0.25 -3.13 9.52
N ARG A 219 -0.86 -2.43 8.55
CA ARG A 219 -1.87 -1.40 8.82
C ARG A 219 -3.23 -1.82 8.26
N ALA A 220 -4.23 -1.87 9.13
CA ALA A 220 -5.63 -2.12 8.77
C ALA A 220 -6.54 -1.02 9.32
N ASP A 221 -7.49 -0.56 8.52
CA ASP A 221 -8.39 0.55 8.83
C ASP A 221 -9.88 0.19 8.72
N SER A 222 -10.18 -1.08 8.45
CA SER A 222 -11.54 -1.60 8.35
C SER A 222 -11.60 -3.07 8.79
N PRO A 223 -12.75 -3.53 9.31
CA PRO A 223 -12.89 -4.94 9.65
C PRO A 223 -12.72 -5.81 8.41
N ASN A 224 -12.26 -7.03 8.63
CA ASN A 224 -12.41 -8.09 7.65
C ASN A 224 -13.89 -8.15 7.17
N ILE A 225 -14.09 -8.24 5.85
CA ILE A 225 -15.42 -8.37 5.23
C ILE A 225 -15.72 -9.77 4.64
N GLU A 226 -14.77 -10.71 4.71
CA GLU A 226 -14.98 -12.15 4.45
C GLU A 226 -14.72 -13.01 5.69
N ASN A 227 -14.61 -14.31 5.49
CA ASN A 227 -14.36 -15.28 6.55
C ASN A 227 -12.85 -15.55 6.77
N ASP A 228 -11.96 -14.64 6.38
CA ASP A 228 -10.53 -14.76 6.66
C ASP A 228 -10.15 -14.10 8.01
N VAL A 229 -8.87 -13.77 8.22
CA VAL A 229 -8.38 -13.26 9.51
C VAL A 229 -7.41 -12.09 9.33
N LEU A 230 -7.46 -11.11 10.23
CA LEU A 230 -6.53 -9.98 10.30
C LEU A 230 -5.19 -10.38 10.92
N VAL A 231 -5.13 -11.48 11.67
CA VAL A 231 -3.88 -12.03 12.22
C VAL A 231 -3.70 -13.51 11.87
N PRO A 232 -2.46 -13.97 11.66
CA PRO A 232 -2.23 -15.33 11.19
C PRO A 232 -2.61 -16.34 12.29
N PRO A 233 -3.31 -17.44 11.95
CA PRO A 233 -3.67 -18.46 12.94
C PRO A 233 -2.41 -19.07 13.59
N PRO A 234 -2.41 -19.38 14.90
CA PRO A 234 -1.21 -19.89 15.59
C PRO A 234 -0.59 -21.15 14.94
N ALA A 235 -1.42 -22.05 14.41
CA ALA A 235 -0.96 -23.28 13.74
C ALA A 235 -0.28 -23.03 12.38
N LYS A 236 -0.27 -21.78 11.91
CA LYS A 236 0.27 -21.35 10.61
C LYS A 236 1.52 -20.48 10.74
N LEU A 237 1.97 -20.25 11.97
CA LEU A 237 3.20 -19.53 12.27
C LEU A 237 4.31 -20.51 12.61
N LYS A 238 5.29 -20.66 11.70
CA LYS A 238 6.51 -21.43 11.95
C LYS A 238 7.33 -20.73 13.03
N ASP A 239 7.55 -19.44 12.82
CA ASP A 239 8.21 -18.57 13.78
C ASP A 239 7.71 -17.13 13.65
N CYS A 240 7.82 -16.35 14.71
CA CYS A 240 7.46 -14.94 14.66
C CYS A 240 8.03 -14.14 15.82
N VAL A 241 8.52 -12.93 15.50
CA VAL A 241 9.03 -11.96 16.47
C VAL A 241 8.77 -10.53 15.98
N ASN A 242 8.38 -9.64 16.91
CA ASN A 242 8.28 -8.19 16.75
C ASN A 242 7.39 -7.69 15.60
N ASN A 243 6.36 -8.44 15.21
CA ASN A 243 5.40 -7.93 14.24
C ASN A 243 4.45 -6.93 14.92
N VAL A 244 4.01 -5.91 14.19
CA VAL A 244 3.09 -4.89 14.68
C VAL A 244 1.85 -4.87 13.81
N MET A 245 0.68 -5.06 14.44
CA MET A 245 -0.62 -4.86 13.81
C MET A 245 -1.16 -3.50 14.26
N ILE A 246 -1.44 -2.62 13.30
CA ILE A 246 -1.99 -1.29 13.53
C ILE A 246 -3.45 -1.30 13.10
N TRP A 247 -4.34 -0.99 14.04
CA TRP A 247 -5.78 -0.90 13.81
C TRP A 247 -6.27 0.55 13.90
N LEU A 248 -6.69 1.08 12.76
CA LEU A 248 -7.24 2.43 12.61
C LEU A 248 -8.74 2.43 12.29
N GLY A 249 -9.35 1.25 12.23
CA GLY A 249 -10.78 1.09 11.99
C GLY A 249 -11.64 1.49 13.19
N PRO A 250 -12.96 1.58 12.99
CA PRO A 250 -13.88 1.92 14.06
C PRO A 250 -13.95 0.81 15.11
N GLY A 251 -14.07 1.21 16.39
CA GLY A 251 -14.26 0.26 17.49
C GLY A 251 -13.00 -0.52 17.87
N PRO A 252 -13.15 -1.55 18.74
CA PRO A 252 -12.04 -2.40 19.15
C PRO A 252 -11.55 -3.27 17.98
N PHE A 253 -10.29 -3.68 18.04
CA PHE A 253 -9.75 -4.66 17.09
C PHE A 253 -10.56 -5.97 17.14
N PRO A 254 -10.99 -6.52 16.00
CA PRO A 254 -12.03 -7.55 15.96
C PRO A 254 -11.52 -8.98 16.30
N GLU A 255 -10.20 -9.18 16.42
CA GLU A 255 -9.59 -10.50 16.58
C GLU A 255 -8.64 -10.58 17.78
N ARG A 256 -8.20 -11.80 18.10
CA ARG A 256 -7.19 -12.05 19.15
C ARG A 256 -5.83 -12.21 18.51
N LEU A 257 -4.85 -11.43 18.96
CA LEU A 257 -3.45 -11.62 18.55
C LEU A 257 -2.96 -13.05 18.87
N PRO A 258 -1.99 -13.58 18.09
CA PRO A 258 -1.31 -14.82 18.44
C PRO A 258 -0.77 -14.80 19.87
N THR A 259 -0.99 -15.89 20.62
CA THR A 259 -0.63 -15.98 22.04
C THR A 259 0.87 -16.16 22.30
N ARG A 260 1.66 -16.40 21.25
CA ARG A 260 3.11 -16.56 21.35
C ARG A 260 3.75 -15.23 21.80
N PRO A 261 4.45 -15.18 22.95
CA PRO A 261 5.05 -13.94 23.45
C PRO A 261 6.01 -13.31 22.45
N GLY A 262 5.94 -11.98 22.29
CA GLY A 262 6.79 -11.23 21.37
C GLY A 262 6.45 -11.38 19.89
N CYS A 263 5.43 -12.17 19.52
CA CYS A 263 5.08 -12.43 18.12
C CYS A 263 4.41 -11.22 17.44
N PHE A 264 3.36 -10.68 18.08
CA PHE A 264 2.59 -9.53 17.60
C PHE A 264 2.34 -8.52 18.73
N GLN A 265 2.42 -7.23 18.38
CA GLN A 265 1.93 -6.10 19.18
C GLN A 265 0.77 -5.43 18.44
N LEU A 266 -0.34 -5.15 19.15
CA LEU A 266 -1.44 -4.36 18.61
C LEU A 266 -1.29 -2.89 19.02
N LEU A 267 -1.37 -1.98 18.04
CA LEU A 267 -1.46 -0.54 18.26
C LEU A 267 -2.75 -0.01 17.65
N THR A 268 -3.40 0.94 18.31
CA THR A 268 -4.68 1.51 17.85
C THR A 268 -4.63 3.04 17.80
N GLY A 269 -5.52 3.63 17.01
CA GLY A 269 -5.75 5.07 17.00
C GLY A 269 -4.49 5.91 16.75
N ALA A 270 -4.31 7.00 17.51
CA ALA A 270 -3.22 7.95 17.32
C ALA A 270 -1.83 7.33 17.51
N ALA A 271 -1.67 6.41 18.48
CA ALA A 271 -0.40 5.73 18.72
C ALA A 271 -0.02 4.81 17.55
N GLY A 272 -1.01 4.06 17.02
CA GLY A 272 -0.82 3.25 15.82
C GLY A 272 -0.44 4.10 14.61
N ARG A 273 -1.14 5.22 14.40
CA ARG A 273 -0.82 6.17 13.32
C ARG A 273 0.61 6.72 13.43
N GLN A 274 1.01 7.20 14.61
CA GLN A 274 2.36 7.73 14.82
C GLN A 274 3.45 6.67 14.60
N TYR A 275 3.20 5.43 15.02
CA TYR A 275 4.11 4.32 14.76
C TYR A 275 4.24 4.05 13.26
N TRP A 276 3.11 4.00 12.54
CA TRP A 276 3.10 3.84 11.08
C TRP A 276 3.93 4.93 10.39
N ASP A 277 3.65 6.20 10.69
CA ASP A 277 4.35 7.34 10.09
C ASP A 277 5.86 7.27 10.35
N SER A 278 6.25 6.85 11.57
CA SER A 278 7.65 6.65 11.95
C SER A 278 8.29 5.46 11.22
N ALA A 279 7.57 4.35 11.05
CA ALA A 279 8.06 3.17 10.35
C ALA A 279 8.27 3.44 8.85
N VAL A 280 7.35 4.18 8.21
CA VAL A 280 7.49 4.65 6.83
C VAL A 280 8.67 5.61 6.70
N ALA A 281 8.79 6.59 7.61
CA ALA A 281 9.92 7.53 7.58
C ALA A 281 11.28 6.83 7.75
N GLN A 282 11.36 5.85 8.65
CA GLN A 282 12.57 5.02 8.82
C GLN A 282 12.86 4.18 7.58
N TRP A 283 11.84 3.56 6.98
CA TRP A 283 12.01 2.81 5.74
C TRP A 283 12.53 3.73 4.63
N LYS A 284 11.91 4.90 4.40
CA LYS A 284 12.38 5.90 3.40
C LYS A 284 13.82 6.34 3.67
N ALA A 285 14.21 6.51 4.94
CA ALA A 285 15.58 6.90 5.31
C ALA A 285 16.62 5.79 5.12
N GLN A 286 16.23 4.52 5.24
CA GLN A 286 17.09 3.34 5.04
C GLN A 286 17.16 2.90 3.58
N HIS A 287 16.16 3.29 2.78
CA HIS A 287 16.09 3.07 1.34
C HIS A 287 16.11 4.41 0.60
N PRO A 288 17.14 5.26 0.80
CA PRO A 288 17.23 6.54 0.13
C PRO A 288 17.49 6.30 -1.35
N SER A 289 16.43 6.18 -2.13
CA SER A 289 16.53 6.17 -3.57
C SER A 289 16.75 7.60 -4.04
N ALA A 290 17.76 7.81 -4.90
CA ALA A 290 17.94 9.06 -5.64
C ALA A 290 16.87 9.25 -6.73
N LEU A 291 15.76 8.49 -6.63
CA LEU A 291 14.73 8.40 -7.65
C LEU A 291 13.82 9.61 -7.54
N LYS A 292 13.75 10.34 -8.65
CA LYS A 292 12.83 11.45 -8.80
C LYS A 292 11.41 10.88 -8.73
N ASP A 293 10.55 11.53 -7.97
CA ASP A 293 9.11 11.35 -8.07
C ASP A 293 8.63 11.81 -9.46
N ILE A 294 8.15 10.86 -10.25
CA ILE A 294 7.74 11.05 -11.66
C ILE A 294 6.29 10.67 -11.90
N ALA A 295 5.63 10.05 -10.92
CA ALA A 295 4.32 9.50 -11.08
C ALA A 295 3.32 10.47 -10.47
N PRO A 296 2.23 10.81 -11.16
CA PRO A 296 1.21 11.64 -10.54
C PRO A 296 0.36 10.81 -9.57
N PRO A 297 -0.32 11.48 -8.61
CA PRO A 297 -1.29 10.81 -7.76
C PRO A 297 -2.39 10.14 -8.58
N ILE A 298 -2.89 9.01 -8.09
CA ILE A 298 -4.15 8.43 -8.56
C ILE A 298 -5.30 9.03 -7.76
N VAL A 299 -6.41 9.37 -8.43
CA VAL A 299 -7.55 10.04 -7.80
C VAL A 299 -8.88 9.57 -8.37
N SER A 300 -9.89 9.45 -7.50
CA SER A 300 -11.28 9.23 -7.90
C SER A 300 -12.25 10.01 -7.03
N MET A 301 -13.39 10.37 -7.60
CA MET A 301 -14.53 10.88 -6.82
C MET A 301 -15.16 9.73 -6.03
N TRP A 302 -15.30 9.92 -4.71
CA TRP A 302 -15.94 8.96 -3.81
C TRP A 302 -17.37 9.36 -3.44
N SER A 303 -17.60 10.64 -3.16
CA SER A 303 -18.92 11.20 -2.84
C SER A 303 -19.19 12.44 -3.67
N PRO A 304 -20.39 12.59 -4.26
CA PRO A 304 -21.59 11.74 -4.11
C PRO A 304 -21.50 10.37 -4.82
N SER A 305 -21.82 9.28 -4.10
CA SER A 305 -21.87 7.90 -4.63
C SER A 305 -23.27 7.39 -4.95
N GLY A 306 -24.32 8.07 -4.47
CA GLY A 306 -25.74 7.69 -4.61
C GLY A 306 -26.52 8.61 -5.55
N SER A 307 -27.64 9.16 -5.07
CA SER A 307 -28.38 10.20 -5.80
C SER A 307 -27.43 11.35 -6.13
N ARG A 308 -27.27 11.63 -7.42
CA ARG A 308 -26.39 12.67 -7.95
C ARG A 308 -27.08 14.04 -8.00
N THR A 309 -28.22 14.19 -7.33
CA THR A 309 -28.88 15.48 -7.12
C THR A 309 -28.38 16.11 -5.81
N LEU A 310 -27.77 17.28 -5.91
CA LEU A 310 -27.22 18.04 -4.78
C LEU A 310 -28.15 19.21 -4.44
N THR A 311 -28.38 19.39 -3.14
CA THR A 311 -29.27 20.40 -2.57
C THR A 311 -28.66 20.94 -1.29
N GLY A 312 -28.57 22.26 -1.13
CA GLY A 312 -28.08 22.88 0.09
C GLY A 312 -26.58 22.61 0.34
N THR A 313 -26.23 22.27 1.58
CA THR A 313 -24.85 21.91 1.93
C THR A 313 -24.60 20.42 1.77
N VAL A 314 -23.57 20.08 1.01
CA VAL A 314 -23.19 18.70 0.67
C VAL A 314 -21.73 18.43 1.03
N SER A 315 -21.41 17.17 1.32
CA SER A 315 -20.03 16.73 1.56
C SER A 315 -19.49 16.05 0.30
N LEU A 316 -18.46 16.67 -0.29
CA LEU A 316 -17.71 16.11 -1.39
C LEU A 316 -16.52 15.32 -0.83
N THR A 317 -16.28 14.13 -1.37
CA THR A 317 -15.13 13.33 -0.96
C THR A 317 -14.46 12.75 -2.19
N ALA A 318 -13.13 12.87 -2.25
CA ALA A 318 -12.29 12.22 -3.24
C ALA A 318 -11.36 11.23 -2.53
N THR A 319 -11.01 10.15 -3.21
CA THR A 319 -9.92 9.26 -2.79
C THR A 319 -8.69 9.66 -3.59
N ALA A 320 -7.57 9.96 -2.94
CA ALA A 320 -6.32 10.24 -3.63
C ALA A 320 -5.15 9.57 -2.90
N VAL A 321 -4.28 8.93 -3.67
CA VAL A 321 -3.08 8.25 -3.17
C VAL A 321 -1.96 8.44 -4.20
N ASP A 322 -0.71 8.37 -3.76
CA ASP A 322 0.48 8.59 -4.56
C ASP A 322 1.58 7.62 -4.11
N ASP A 323 2.59 7.30 -4.92
CA ASP A 323 3.68 6.40 -4.51
C ASP A 323 4.57 7.06 -3.43
N GLN A 324 4.72 8.38 -3.48
CA GLN A 324 5.37 9.18 -2.45
C GLN A 324 4.37 9.72 -1.46
N ASP A 325 3.68 10.82 -1.78
CA ASP A 325 2.76 11.55 -0.90
C ASP A 325 1.85 12.50 -1.70
N VAL A 326 0.55 12.52 -1.37
CA VAL A 326 -0.39 13.51 -1.95
C VAL A 326 -0.27 14.83 -1.19
N ALA A 327 -0.04 15.92 -1.92
CA ALA A 327 0.12 17.26 -1.33
C ALA A 327 -1.18 18.08 -1.32
N GLY A 328 -2.18 17.72 -2.12
CA GLY A 328 -3.50 18.36 -2.07
C GLY A 328 -4.49 17.84 -3.11
N VAL A 329 -5.77 18.07 -2.83
CA VAL A 329 -6.90 17.76 -3.71
C VAL A 329 -7.82 18.96 -3.86
N GLN A 330 -8.00 19.42 -5.11
CA GLN A 330 -8.93 20.48 -5.47
C GLN A 330 -10.18 19.89 -6.12
N PHE A 331 -11.34 20.13 -5.51
CA PHE A 331 -12.64 19.80 -6.11
C PHE A 331 -13.02 20.84 -7.16
N LYS A 332 -13.65 20.41 -8.26
CA LYS A 332 -14.05 21.28 -9.37
C LYS A 332 -15.44 20.94 -9.91
N LEU A 333 -16.18 21.99 -10.28
CA LEU A 333 -17.44 21.92 -11.01
C LEU A 333 -17.20 22.42 -12.43
N GLY A 334 -17.09 21.51 -13.40
CA GLY A 334 -16.46 21.81 -14.69
C GLY A 334 -15.04 22.36 -14.47
N ASP A 335 -14.74 23.52 -15.03
CA ASP A 335 -13.42 24.15 -14.87
C ASP A 335 -13.25 24.98 -13.60
N ARG A 336 -14.32 25.19 -12.82
CA ARG A 336 -14.33 26.08 -11.66
C ARG A 336 -13.98 25.35 -10.37
N ASN A 337 -13.05 25.89 -9.59
CA ASN A 337 -12.73 25.36 -8.26
C ASN A 337 -13.92 25.51 -7.30
N ILE A 338 -14.17 24.46 -6.55
CA ILE A 338 -15.09 24.44 -5.41
C ILE A 338 -14.25 24.57 -4.15
N GLY A 339 -14.40 25.69 -3.44
CA GLY A 339 -13.66 25.96 -2.20
C GLY A 339 -12.14 25.99 -2.39
N ALA A 340 -11.42 25.98 -1.26
CA ALA A 340 -9.97 25.86 -1.25
C ALA A 340 -9.53 24.41 -1.48
N GLU A 341 -8.29 24.23 -1.94
CA GLU A 341 -7.65 22.92 -2.01
C GLU A 341 -7.59 22.27 -0.62
N VAL A 342 -7.98 21.00 -0.54
CA VAL A 342 -7.89 20.20 0.68
C VAL A 342 -6.50 19.58 0.75
N THR A 343 -5.73 19.93 1.78
CA THR A 343 -4.32 19.51 1.95
C THR A 343 -4.13 18.45 3.03
N THR A 344 -5.21 18.05 3.69
CA THR A 344 -5.21 17.05 4.76
C THR A 344 -6.18 15.93 4.42
N GLU A 345 -5.70 14.70 4.41
CA GLU A 345 -6.58 13.54 4.37
C GLU A 345 -7.26 13.32 5.74
N ALA A 346 -8.56 13.02 5.72
CA ALA A 346 -9.34 12.65 6.89
C ALA A 346 -10.65 11.97 6.43
N PRO A 347 -10.80 10.63 6.57
CA PRO A 347 -9.80 9.64 7.02
C PRO A 347 -8.68 9.40 5.98
N ILE A 348 -7.78 8.44 6.25
CA ILE A 348 -6.66 8.12 5.35
C ILE A 348 -7.15 7.88 3.92
N THR A 349 -6.38 8.35 2.94
CA THR A 349 -6.67 8.39 1.49
C THR A 349 -7.88 9.24 1.08
N LYS A 350 -8.64 9.82 2.02
CA LYS A 350 -9.86 10.58 1.73
C LYS A 350 -9.65 12.06 1.97
N PHE A 351 -9.98 12.86 0.96
CA PHE A 351 -10.01 14.31 1.05
C PHE A 351 -11.45 14.76 1.03
N THR A 352 -11.89 15.53 2.03
CA THR A 352 -13.30 15.90 2.20
C THR A 352 -13.48 17.41 2.25
N LEU A 353 -14.47 17.90 1.52
CA LEU A 353 -14.86 19.31 1.46
C LEU A 353 -16.37 19.45 1.71
N SER A 354 -16.75 20.28 2.68
CA SER A 354 -18.13 20.73 2.84
C SER A 354 -18.38 21.91 1.91
N TRP A 355 -19.40 21.80 1.06
CA TRP A 355 -19.73 22.79 0.04
C TRP A 355 -21.22 23.13 0.04
N ASP A 356 -21.54 24.42 -0.03
CA ASP A 356 -22.91 24.91 -0.19
C ASP A 356 -23.24 25.14 -1.67
N SER A 357 -24.11 24.30 -2.24
CA SER A 357 -24.49 24.36 -3.64
C SER A 357 -25.47 25.50 -3.96
N ARG A 358 -26.01 26.22 -2.95
CA ARG A 358 -27.04 27.25 -3.16
C ARG A 358 -26.57 28.45 -3.97
N SER A 359 -25.26 28.67 -4.03
CA SER A 359 -24.68 29.74 -4.85
C SER A 359 -24.53 29.36 -6.34
N VAL A 360 -24.87 28.13 -6.72
CA VAL A 360 -24.76 27.64 -8.09
C VAL A 360 -26.17 27.45 -8.69
N PRO A 361 -26.43 27.93 -9.92
CA PRO A 361 -27.72 27.75 -10.57
C PRO A 361 -28.13 26.28 -10.69
N ASN A 362 -29.43 26.00 -10.56
CA ASN A 362 -29.96 24.66 -10.77
C ASN A 362 -29.67 24.20 -12.22
N GLY A 363 -29.25 22.95 -12.39
CA GLY A 363 -28.82 22.43 -13.69
C GLY A 363 -27.92 21.20 -13.60
N ALA A 364 -27.52 20.67 -14.75
CA ALA A 364 -26.59 19.56 -14.85
C ALA A 364 -25.14 20.04 -14.88
N TYR A 365 -24.25 19.35 -14.16
CA TYR A 365 -22.83 19.67 -14.07
C TYR A 365 -21.97 18.41 -14.02
N ALA A 366 -20.67 18.58 -14.29
CA ALA A 366 -19.64 17.56 -14.08
C ALA A 366 -18.82 17.92 -12.84
N LEU A 367 -18.67 16.95 -11.93
CA LEU A 367 -17.83 17.10 -10.75
C LEU A 367 -16.55 16.26 -10.91
N THR A 368 -15.41 16.88 -10.64
CA THR A 368 -14.08 16.24 -10.66
C THR A 368 -13.26 16.63 -9.44
N ALA A 369 -12.17 15.89 -9.19
CA ALA A 369 -11.13 16.25 -8.24
C ALA A 369 -9.77 16.20 -8.94
N THR A 370 -8.96 17.24 -8.78
CA THR A 370 -7.56 17.29 -9.22
C THR A 370 -6.67 17.08 -8.02
N ALA A 371 -5.89 15.99 -8.01
CA ALA A 371 -4.88 15.71 -6.99
C ALA A 371 -3.50 16.11 -7.51
N ARG A 372 -2.64 16.56 -6.59
CA ARG A 372 -1.22 16.87 -6.87
C ARG A 372 -0.31 16.33 -5.78
N ASP A 373 0.92 16.03 -6.14
CA ASP A 373 2.00 15.69 -5.21
C ASP A 373 2.88 16.93 -4.90
N ALA A 374 3.98 16.70 -4.19
CA ALA A 374 4.98 17.72 -3.88
C ALA A 374 6.00 17.96 -5.03
N ALA A 375 6.12 17.01 -5.96
CA ALA A 375 6.96 17.11 -7.15
C ALA A 375 6.33 17.94 -8.28
N GLY A 376 5.03 18.28 -8.14
CA GLY A 376 4.26 19.06 -9.09
C GLY A 376 3.54 18.22 -10.14
N ASN A 377 3.50 16.89 -10.01
CA ASN A 377 2.69 16.08 -10.90
C ASN A 377 1.22 16.14 -10.46
N THR A 378 0.31 16.00 -11.42
CA THR A 378 -1.13 16.16 -11.18
C THR A 378 -1.97 15.16 -11.98
N THR A 379 -3.05 14.69 -11.39
CA THR A 379 -4.10 13.92 -12.07
C THR A 379 -5.46 14.52 -11.79
N THR A 380 -6.35 14.54 -12.78
CA THR A 380 -7.78 14.83 -12.58
C THR A 380 -8.57 13.54 -12.68
N SER A 381 -9.49 13.32 -11.73
CA SER A 381 -10.34 12.14 -11.70
C SER A 381 -11.24 12.05 -12.93
N ALA A 382 -11.78 10.86 -13.19
CA ALA A 382 -12.97 10.75 -14.03
C ALA A 382 -14.09 11.65 -13.48
N GLU A 383 -14.89 12.21 -14.38
CA GLU A 383 -16.03 13.03 -14.01
C GLU A 383 -17.18 12.19 -13.46
N ILE A 384 -17.91 12.75 -12.50
CA ILE A 384 -19.24 12.27 -12.14
C ILE A 384 -20.28 13.34 -12.51
N ALA A 385 -21.26 12.95 -13.33
CA ALA A 385 -22.38 13.81 -13.67
C ALA A 385 -23.29 14.01 -12.45
N ILE A 386 -23.67 15.26 -12.18
CA ILE A 386 -24.54 15.65 -11.09
C ILE A 386 -25.60 16.64 -11.55
N THR A 387 -26.66 16.79 -10.76
CA THR A 387 -27.69 17.81 -10.92
C THR A 387 -27.71 18.66 -9.65
N ILE A 388 -27.73 19.98 -9.78
CA ILE A 388 -27.98 20.88 -8.66
C ILE A 388 -29.46 21.27 -8.68
N SER A 389 -30.13 21.12 -7.54
CA SER A 389 -31.54 21.45 -7.36
C SER A 389 -31.73 22.00 -5.94
N ASN A 390 -31.51 23.29 -5.75
CA ASN A 390 -31.72 24.01 -4.49
C ASN A 390 -33.15 24.51 -4.31
#